data_AF-A0A497SG45-F1
#
_entry.id   AF-A0A497SG45-F1
#
_cell.length_a   1.000
_cell.length_b   1.000
_cell.length_c   1.000
_cell.angle_alpha   90.00
_cell.angle_beta   90.00
_cell.angle_gamma   90.00
#
_symmetry.space_group_name_H-M   'P 1'
#
loop_
_entity.id
_entity.type
_entity.pdbx_description
1 polymer ?
#
loop_
_entity_poly.entity_id
_entity_poly.type
_entity_poly.pdbx_seq_one_letter_code
_entity_poly.pdbx_strand_id
1 'polypeptide(L)' 'FRNRAVLASVRKHLKEHSSRNEVIFMLNKQAAYLGTMAIYEEGESALGGIKVVIKAPEIKKLIDWLTRF' A
#
# COMPACT_ATOMS: atom_id res chain seq x y z
N PHE A 1 -9.51 7.42 -2.31
CA PHE A 1 -9.03 7.10 -3.66
C PHE A 1 -10.09 7.51 -4.69
N ARG A 2 -9.86 8.53 -5.52
CA ARG A 2 -10.78 8.90 -6.64
C ARG A 2 -10.19 8.60 -8.03
N ASN A 3 -9.02 7.95 -8.10
CA ASN A 3 -8.35 7.59 -9.35
C ASN A 3 -8.22 6.06 -9.47
N ARG A 4 -8.95 5.46 -10.43
CA ARG A 4 -8.99 4.00 -10.66
C ARG A 4 -7.64 3.43 -11.09
N ALA A 5 -6.82 4.19 -11.83
CA ALA A 5 -5.51 3.73 -12.28
C ALA A 5 -4.54 3.54 -11.11
N VAL A 6 -4.57 4.46 -10.13
CA VAL A 6 -3.75 4.39 -8.92
C VAL A 6 -4.11 3.16 -8.09
N LEU A 7 -5.41 2.83 -7.97
CA LEU A 7 -5.88 1.67 -7.23
C LEU A 7 -5.48 0.34 -7.86
N ALA A 8 -5.51 0.25 -9.19
CA ALA A 8 -5.06 -0.94 -9.89
C ALA A 8 -3.56 -1.19 -9.68
N SER A 9 -2.74 -0.14 -9.72
CA SER A 9 -1.32 -0.20 -9.42
C SER A 9 -1.06 -0.61 -7.97
N VAL A 10 -1.73 0.02 -7.01
CA VAL A 10 -1.62 -0.35 -5.58
C VAL A 10 -2.03 -1.80 -5.34
N ARG A 11 -3.14 -2.26 -5.94
CA ARG A 11 -3.58 -3.66 -5.82
C ARG A 11 -2.52 -4.64 -6.33
N LYS A 12 -1.93 -4.34 -7.49
CA LYS A 12 -0.87 -5.17 -8.07
C LYS A 12 0.33 -5.21 -7.14
N HIS A 13 0.80 -4.05 -6.69
CA HIS A 13 1.95 -3.93 -5.80
C HIS A 13 1.74 -4.68 -4.47
N LEU A 14 0.57 -4.52 -3.82
CA LEU A 14 0.25 -5.21 -2.57
C LEU A 14 0.18 -6.73 -2.74
N LYS A 15 -0.34 -7.22 -3.87
CA LYS A 15 -0.40 -8.67 -4.14
C LYS A 15 0.99 -9.26 -4.36
N GLU A 16 1.85 -8.56 -5.10
CA GLU A 16 3.23 -8.98 -5.37
C GLU A 16 4.08 -9.05 -4.10
N HIS A 17 3.82 -8.17 -3.13
CA HIS A 17 4.56 -8.09 -1.85
C HIS A 17 3.80 -8.70 -0.66
N SER A 18 2.79 -9.54 -0.93
CA SER A 18 2.05 -10.26 0.10
C SER A 18 2.53 -11.71 0.27
N SER A 19 2.54 -12.18 1.51
CA SER A 19 2.70 -13.59 1.86
C SER A 19 1.33 -14.27 1.99
N ARG A 20 1.24 -15.44 2.64
CA ARG A 20 -0.05 -16.13 2.86
C ARG A 20 -1.00 -15.32 3.75
N ASN A 21 -0.46 -14.65 4.77
CA ASN A 21 -1.23 -14.06 5.86
C ASN A 21 -0.76 -12.65 6.24
N GLU A 22 0.16 -12.07 5.47
CA GLU A 22 0.73 -10.76 5.76
C GLU A 22 0.97 -9.99 4.45
N VAL A 23 0.84 -8.67 4.49
CA VAL A 23 1.40 -7.78 3.47
C VAL A 23 2.17 -6.67 4.17
N ILE A 24 3.36 -6.38 3.65
CA ILE A 24 4.22 -5.31 4.12
C ILE A 24 4.45 -4.36 2.95
N PHE A 25 4.24 -3.08 3.20
CA PHE A 25 4.54 -2.03 2.23
C PHE A 25 4.90 -0.74 2.96
N MET A 26 5.44 0.23 2.23
CA MET A 26 5.79 1.53 2.78
C MET A 26 4.93 2.62 2.15
N LEU A 27 4.49 3.55 2.98
CA LEU A 27 3.80 4.77 2.54
C LEU A 27 4.75 5.95 2.59
N ASN A 28 4.66 6.85 1.62
CA ASN A 28 5.45 8.08 1.65
C ASN A 28 4.99 8.96 2.82
N LYS A 29 5.89 9.29 3.74
CA LYS A 29 5.57 10.03 4.97
C LYS A 29 5.10 11.46 4.67
N GLN A 30 5.67 12.10 3.65
CA GLN A 30 5.27 13.45 3.21
C GLN A 30 3.87 13.44 2.59
N ALA A 31 3.58 12.45 1.73
CA ALA A 31 2.24 12.31 1.16
C ALA A 31 1.19 12.07 2.25
N ALA A 32 1.50 11.19 3.22
CA ALA A 32 0.62 10.89 4.33
C ALA A 32 0.32 12.13 5.20
N TYR A 33 1.32 12.98 5.44
CA TYR A 33 1.14 14.25 6.15
C TYR A 33 0.13 15.17 5.45
N LEU A 34 0.14 15.18 4.11
CA LEU A 34 -0.79 15.94 3.28
C LEU A 34 -2.15 15.24 3.07
N GLY A 35 -2.44 14.16 3.80
CA GLY A 35 -3.69 13.39 3.67
C GLY A 35 -3.79 12.61 2.35
N THR A 36 -2.67 12.41 1.65
CA THR A 36 -2.58 11.66 0.40
C THR A 36 -1.84 10.34 0.63
N MET A 37 -2.07 9.34 -0.22
CA MET A 37 -1.38 8.07 -0.14
C MET A 37 -0.55 7.83 -1.40
N ALA A 38 0.73 7.55 -1.21
CA ALA A 38 1.65 7.09 -2.25
C ALA A 38 2.47 5.94 -1.68
N ILE A 39 2.74 4.92 -2.51
CA ILE A 39 3.71 3.88 -2.18
C ILE A 39 5.09 4.55 -2.13
N TYR A 40 5.89 4.17 -1.15
CA TYR A 40 7.26 4.65 -0.99
C TYR A 40 8.22 3.54 -1.38
N GLU A 41 9.12 3.85 -2.29
CA GLU A 41 10.32 3.08 -2.57
C GLU A 41 11.54 3.71 -1.88
N GLU A 42 12.51 2.87 -1.52
CA GLU A 42 13.66 3.29 -0.74
C GLU A 42 14.50 4.32 -1.51
N GLY A 43 14.68 5.53 -0.95
CA GLY A 43 15.40 6.63 -1.60
C GLY A 43 14.51 7.74 -2.18
N GLU A 44 13.18 7.59 -2.17
CA GLU A 44 12.26 8.58 -2.74
C GLU A 44 11.93 9.79 -1.84
N SER A 45 12.29 9.76 -0.54
CA SER A 45 11.90 10.83 0.39
C SER A 45 12.94 11.06 1.48
N ALA A 46 13.25 12.34 1.72
CA ALA A 46 14.17 12.78 2.77
C ALA A 46 13.73 12.39 4.20
N LEU A 47 12.43 12.14 4.43
CA LEU A 47 11.91 11.70 5.74
C LEU A 47 11.65 10.20 5.82
N GLY A 48 11.94 9.46 4.75
CA GLY A 48 11.64 8.04 4.60
C GLY A 48 10.15 7.72 4.49
N GLY A 49 9.82 6.44 4.58
CA GLY A 49 8.44 5.95 4.54
C GLY A 49 7.90 5.52 5.91
N ILE A 50 6.59 5.30 5.96
CA ILE A 50 5.86 4.68 7.05
C ILE A 50 5.71 3.20 6.70
N LYS A 51 6.30 2.30 7.49
CA LYS A 51 6.13 0.86 7.32
C LYS A 51 4.75 0.44 7.80
N VAL A 52 3.95 -0.14 6.90
CA VAL A 52 2.63 -0.69 7.19
C VAL A 52 2.72 -2.22 7.12
N VAL A 53 2.29 -2.89 8.18
CA VAL A 53 2.21 -4.35 8.26
C VAL A 53 0.77 -4.72 8.54
N ILE A 54 0.15 -5.47 7.63
CA ILE A 54 -1.22 -5.94 7.78
C ILE A 54 -1.19 -7.47 7.85
N LYS A 55 -1.76 -8.03 8.92
CA LYS A 55 -1.90 -9.47 9.12
C LYS A 55 -3.36 -9.88 9.03
N ALA A 56 -3.65 -10.90 8.24
CA ALA A 56 -5.00 -11.44 8.08
C ALA A 56 -4.98 -12.91 7.65
N PRO A 57 -5.98 -13.73 8.04
CA PRO A 57 -6.07 -15.12 7.59
C PRO A 57 -6.19 -15.25 6.06
N GLU A 58 -6.85 -14.28 5.41
CA GLU A 58 -7.09 -14.26 3.97
C GLU A 58 -6.58 -12.96 3.34
N ILE A 59 -5.25 -12.75 3.35
CA ILE A 59 -4.66 -11.45 2.96
C ILE A 59 -5.03 -11.01 1.54
N LYS A 60 -5.14 -11.95 0.60
CA LYS A 60 -5.53 -11.65 -0.78
C LYS A 60 -6.96 -11.08 -0.88
N LYS A 61 -7.90 -11.61 -0.10
CA LYS A 61 -9.28 -11.09 -0.03
C LYS A 61 -9.31 -9.70 0.61
N LEU A 62 -8.49 -9.47 1.64
CA LEU A 62 -8.37 -8.16 2.26
C LEU A 62 -7.82 -7.12 1.27
N ILE A 63 -6.77 -7.46 0.51
CA ILE A 63 -6.22 -6.58 -0.52
C ILE A 63 -7.28 -6.27 -1.58
N ASP A 64 -8.05 -7.26 -2.00
CA ASP A 64 -9.15 -7.06 -2.95
C ASP A 64 -10.25 -6.15 -2.40
N TRP A 65 -10.57 -6.25 -1.10
CA TRP A 65 -11.51 -5.35 -0.44
C TRP A 65 -10.97 -3.92 -0.34
N LEU A 66 -9.71 -3.74 0.08
CA LEU A 66 -9.04 -2.43 0.20
C LEU A 66 -8.96 -1.67 -1.13
N THR A 67 -8.94 -2.41 -2.24
CA THR A 67 -8.72 -1.85 -3.58
C THR A 67 -9.96 -1.92 -4.48
N ARG A 68 -11.14 -2.24 -3.90
CA ARG A 68 -12.40 -2.36 -4.63
C ARG A 68 -12.96 -0.98 -4.98
N PHE A 69 -12.98 -0.62 -6.27
CA PHE A 69 -13.63 0.57 -6.83
C PHE A 69 -14.17 0.33 -8.24
#